data_AF-A0A1X7UBM9-F1
#
_entry.id   AF-A0A1X7UBM9-F1
#
_cell.length_a   1.000
_cell.length_b   1.000
_cell.length_c   1.000
_cell.angle_alpha   90.00
_cell.angle_beta   90.00
_cell.angle_gamma   90.00
#
_symmetry.space_group_name_H-M   'P 1'
#
loop_
_entity.id
_entity.type
_entity.pdbx_description
1 polymer ?
#
loop_
_entity_poly.entity_id
_entity_poly.type
_entity_poly.pdbx_seq_one_letter_code
_entity_poly.pdbx_strand_id
1 'polypeptide(L)'
;MAARSAGVLTVSDRCSKGEANDTSGPNLVRLINSSKLGFNDVLTKCVPDEAELIEAALLDWADRAGLSLVLTTGGTGFSPRDVTPEATKKVIERDAPGLSIAMITKSLEVTPMAMLSRLTSGIRRSTLIINLPGSKKGAEECFNFALPSLSHALDLISDVSSRVDHTHNSMQVHGGHTCGHGKYHSTTKTIGRTKEDFYPVAMRPRQSPYPLLSVHEALQVVMEKIPEQQSTELRNLEDALDRVLGESIIASQPFPPFPASIKDGYAVISSDSSTERDVLAPVTAGESPQSGQCVLIGTVARITTGAPLPGGADAVVMVENTELLASSDDGTVEKKIKILSNVQSGEDVRSVGSDIAKGETVLERGTVLGPSELGLAASVGMERINVFKTPLVAVMSTGNEVVDPGSNLAPGQIYDSNRHVLLAAVRKNGFKGLDIGIAPDTREKLVEKIAAGLEKADVLVTSGGVSMGEKVINYYLKTIHCYFCVRIFLSQF
;
A
#
# COMPACT_ATOMS: atom_id res chain seq x y z
N MET A 1 32.58 8.87 22.35
CA MET A 1 31.56 8.04 21.67
C MET A 1 31.12 6.97 22.65
N ALA A 2 29.81 6.76 22.86
CA ALA A 2 29.36 5.53 23.51
C ALA A 2 29.75 4.37 22.59
N ALA A 3 30.48 3.39 23.11
CA ALA A 3 30.94 2.23 22.36
C ALA A 3 29.73 1.46 21.84
N ARG A 4 29.58 1.35 20.51
CA ARG A 4 28.60 0.43 19.92
C ARG A 4 29.26 -0.92 19.74
N SER A 5 28.52 -1.99 19.98
CA SER A 5 28.93 -3.36 19.70
C SER A 5 27.95 -4.00 18.71
N ALA A 6 28.48 -4.85 17.84
CA ALA A 6 27.68 -5.58 16.84
C ALA A 6 27.87 -7.09 17.00
N GLY A 7 26.94 -7.86 16.46
CA GLY A 7 27.01 -9.31 16.38
C GLY A 7 26.73 -9.79 14.97
N VAL A 8 27.48 -10.80 14.50
CA VAL A 8 27.21 -11.53 13.26
C VAL A 8 26.95 -13.00 13.59
N LEU A 9 25.70 -13.43 13.42
CA LEU A 9 25.25 -14.79 13.67
C LEU A 9 25.12 -15.54 12.34
N THR A 10 26.00 -16.50 12.10
CA THR A 10 25.88 -17.40 10.95
C THR A 10 24.95 -18.55 11.31
N VAL A 11 23.88 -18.73 10.54
CA VAL A 11 22.92 -19.83 10.70
C VAL A 11 23.14 -20.81 9.57
N SER A 12 23.72 -21.98 9.90
CA SER A 12 23.97 -23.04 8.94
C SER A 12 24.28 -24.37 9.62
N ASP A 13 23.51 -25.41 9.30
CA ASP A 13 23.77 -26.80 9.69
C ASP A 13 25.18 -27.26 9.29
N ARG A 14 25.63 -26.91 8.07
CA ARG A 14 26.94 -27.33 7.55
C ARG A 14 28.09 -26.58 8.22
N CYS A 15 27.96 -25.26 8.39
CA CYS A 15 29.03 -24.47 9.00
C CYS A 15 29.17 -24.76 10.50
N SER A 16 28.06 -25.00 11.20
CA SER A 16 28.08 -25.34 12.63
C SER A 16 28.71 -26.70 12.93
N LYS A 17 28.63 -27.65 11.99
CA LYS A 17 29.30 -28.96 12.05
C LYS A 17 30.74 -28.95 11.53
N GLY A 18 31.21 -27.83 10.98
CA GLY A 18 32.54 -27.72 10.36
C GLY A 18 32.65 -28.40 8.98
N GLU A 19 31.53 -28.75 8.35
CA GLU A 19 31.46 -29.40 7.04
C GLU A 19 31.61 -28.40 5.88
N ALA A 20 31.42 -27.10 6.16
CA ALA A 20 31.60 -26.01 5.22
C ALA A 20 32.25 -24.81 5.90
N ASN A 21 33.03 -24.05 5.13
CA ASN A 21 33.61 -22.80 5.61
C ASN A 21 32.60 -21.66 5.46
N ASP A 22 32.33 -20.97 6.57
CA ASP A 22 31.54 -19.75 6.55
C ASP A 22 32.30 -18.64 5.82
N THR A 23 31.73 -18.17 4.71
CA THR A 23 32.28 -17.05 3.93
C THR A 23 31.46 -15.77 4.08
N SER A 24 30.23 -15.86 4.59
CA SER A 24 29.29 -14.74 4.72
C SER A 24 29.50 -14.01 6.04
N GLY A 25 29.65 -14.74 7.15
CA GLY A 25 29.90 -14.18 8.48
C GLY A 25 31.17 -13.32 8.52
N PRO A 26 32.35 -13.86 8.16
CA PRO A 26 33.59 -13.07 8.11
C PRO A 26 33.52 -11.87 7.16
N ASN A 27 32.75 -11.98 6.07
CA ASN A 27 32.55 -10.87 5.14
C ASN A 27 31.73 -9.74 5.78
N LEU A 28 30.66 -10.07 6.49
CA LEU A 28 29.85 -9.09 7.22
C LEU A 28 30.65 -8.40 8.32
N VAL A 29 31.50 -9.13 9.06
CA VAL A 29 32.42 -8.52 10.04
C VAL A 29 33.32 -7.49 9.39
N ARG A 30 33.91 -7.83 8.23
CA ARG A 30 34.74 -6.89 7.45
C ARG A 30 33.95 -5.66 7.01
N LEU A 31 32.72 -5.85 6.53
CA LEU A 31 31.84 -4.75 6.11
C LEU A 31 31.48 -3.83 7.28
N ILE A 32 31.10 -4.39 8.44
CA ILE A 32 30.83 -3.63 9.66
C ILE A 32 32.06 -2.83 10.07
N ASN A 33 33.24 -3.45 10.13
CA ASN A 33 34.48 -2.78 10.51
C ASN A 33 34.92 -1.69 9.53
N SER A 34 34.63 -1.87 8.23
CA SER A 34 34.89 -0.86 7.20
C SER A 34 33.83 0.27 7.16
N SER A 35 32.70 0.08 7.83
CA SER A 35 31.61 1.04 7.84
C SER A 35 31.86 2.19 8.81
N LYS A 36 31.24 3.35 8.55
CA LYS A 36 31.30 4.51 9.45
C LYS A 36 30.33 4.42 10.65
N LEU A 37 29.88 3.21 11.00
CA LEU A 37 28.87 3.00 12.05
C LEU A 37 29.43 3.09 13.49
N GLY A 38 30.76 3.05 13.63
CA GLY A 38 31.45 3.29 14.91
C GLY A 38 31.35 2.13 15.91
N PHE A 39 31.41 0.89 15.43
CA PHE A 39 31.46 -0.30 16.28
C PHE A 39 32.89 -0.55 16.78
N ASN A 40 33.03 -0.81 18.08
CA ASN A 40 34.32 -1.11 18.70
C ASN A 40 34.63 -2.60 18.73
N ASP A 41 33.60 -3.44 18.74
CA ASP A 41 33.72 -4.88 18.78
C ASP A 41 32.59 -5.53 17.98
N VAL A 42 32.90 -6.65 17.34
CA VAL A 42 31.97 -7.44 16.52
C VAL A 42 32.05 -8.89 16.97
N LEU A 43 31.07 -9.33 17.75
CA LEU A 43 30.95 -10.71 18.16
C LEU A 43 30.55 -11.58 16.97
N THR A 44 31.06 -12.80 16.91
CA THR A 44 30.67 -13.79 15.91
C THR A 44 30.27 -15.08 16.59
N LYS A 45 29.27 -15.76 16.01
CA LYS A 45 28.83 -17.10 16.44
C LYS A 45 28.23 -17.81 15.25
N CYS A 46 28.38 -19.14 15.22
CA CYS A 46 27.75 -20.01 14.25
C CYS A 46 26.81 -20.97 14.99
N VAL A 47 25.58 -21.12 14.50
CA VAL A 47 24.56 -22.03 15.04
C VAL A 47 23.94 -22.86 13.91
N PRO A 48 23.45 -24.08 14.18
CA PRO A 48 22.66 -24.83 13.20
C PRO A 48 21.31 -24.17 12.94
N ASP A 49 20.60 -24.63 11.91
CA ASP A 49 19.28 -24.15 11.52
C ASP A 49 18.18 -24.69 12.46
N GLU A 50 18.34 -24.45 13.76
CA GLU A 50 17.42 -24.85 14.83
C GLU A 50 16.85 -23.60 15.51
N ALA A 51 15.52 -23.47 15.52
CA ALA A 51 14.84 -22.26 15.97
C ALA A 51 15.23 -21.88 17.41
N GLU A 52 15.25 -22.84 18.33
CA GLU A 52 15.57 -22.61 19.75
C GLU A 52 17.00 -22.10 19.94
N LEU A 53 17.95 -22.56 19.12
CA LEU A 53 19.36 -22.16 19.22
C LEU A 53 19.59 -20.76 18.61
N ILE A 54 18.87 -20.43 17.55
CA ILE A 54 18.86 -19.07 16.96
C ILE A 54 18.23 -18.11 17.97
N GLU A 55 17.06 -18.44 18.50
CA GLU A 55 16.34 -17.66 19.52
C GLU A 55 17.24 -17.40 20.73
N ALA A 56 17.87 -18.44 21.29
CA ALA A 56 18.77 -18.31 22.44
C ALA A 56 19.98 -17.41 22.15
N ALA A 57 20.57 -17.50 20.95
CA ALA A 57 21.69 -16.65 20.57
C ALA A 57 21.27 -15.17 20.42
N LEU A 58 20.12 -14.90 19.79
CA LEU A 58 19.58 -13.55 19.64
C LEU A 58 19.21 -12.94 20.99
N LEU A 59 18.57 -13.72 21.88
CA LEU A 59 18.22 -13.30 23.23
C LEU A 59 19.47 -12.96 24.06
N ASP A 60 20.48 -13.84 24.06
CA ASP A 60 21.72 -13.60 24.81
C ASP A 60 22.44 -12.33 24.33
N TRP A 61 22.49 -12.13 23.01
CA TRP A 61 23.16 -10.96 22.44
C TRP A 61 22.39 -9.65 22.65
N ALA A 62 21.06 -9.67 22.54
CA ALA A 62 20.26 -8.48 22.78
C ALA A 62 20.14 -8.12 24.27
N ASP A 63 19.90 -9.10 25.14
CA ASP A 63 19.56 -8.85 26.54
C ASP A 63 20.76 -8.87 27.47
N ARG A 64 21.71 -9.80 27.28
CA ARG A 64 22.87 -9.96 28.17
C ARG A 64 24.08 -9.19 27.65
N ALA A 65 24.43 -9.38 26.38
CA ALA A 65 25.58 -8.70 25.79
C ALA A 65 25.28 -7.24 25.41
N GLY A 66 24.00 -6.88 25.29
CA GLY A 66 23.57 -5.50 25.03
C GLY A 66 24.05 -4.96 23.68
N LEU A 67 24.13 -5.82 22.65
CA LEU A 67 24.61 -5.41 21.33
C LEU A 67 23.69 -4.37 20.72
N SER A 68 24.23 -3.39 20.00
CA SER A 68 23.41 -2.39 19.31
C SER A 68 22.83 -2.92 18.00
N LEU A 69 23.57 -3.80 17.32
CA LEU A 69 23.18 -4.40 16.03
C LEU A 69 23.49 -5.90 16.02
N VAL A 70 22.55 -6.71 15.56
CA VAL A 70 22.76 -8.12 15.25
C VAL A 70 22.37 -8.36 13.79
N LEU A 71 23.32 -8.88 13.02
CA LEU A 71 23.08 -9.36 11.66
C LEU A 71 23.09 -10.89 11.68
N THR A 72 22.07 -11.52 11.12
CA THR A 72 22.12 -12.95 10.83
C THR A 72 22.41 -13.19 9.35
N THR A 73 23.06 -14.29 9.01
CA THR A 73 23.22 -14.75 7.63
C THR A 73 22.88 -16.23 7.53
N GLY A 74 21.96 -16.56 6.62
CA GLY A 74 21.49 -17.95 6.42
C GLY A 74 20.12 -18.23 7.03
N GLY A 75 19.53 -19.35 6.63
CA GLY A 75 18.23 -19.81 7.12
C GLY A 75 17.02 -18.97 6.70
N THR A 76 17.12 -18.15 5.63
CA THR A 76 16.04 -17.24 5.18
C THR A 76 15.32 -17.70 3.90
N GLY A 77 15.71 -18.84 3.31
CA GLY A 77 15.11 -19.36 2.09
C GLY A 77 13.76 -20.05 2.29
N PHE A 78 13.32 -20.86 1.33
CA PHE A 78 12.06 -21.63 1.41
C PHE A 78 12.26 -23.10 1.82
N SER A 79 13.49 -23.51 2.17
CA SER A 79 13.75 -24.88 2.62
C SER A 79 13.06 -25.14 3.96
N PRO A 80 12.64 -26.38 4.27
CA PRO A 80 12.13 -26.73 5.60
C PRO A 80 13.11 -26.45 6.76
N ARG A 81 14.41 -26.36 6.46
CA ARG A 81 15.44 -25.98 7.43
C ARG A 81 15.59 -24.46 7.59
N ASP A 82 15.15 -23.66 6.63
CA ASP A 82 15.25 -22.20 6.74
C ASP A 82 14.26 -21.68 7.80
N VAL A 83 14.71 -21.43 9.04
CA VAL A 83 13.84 -21.02 10.16
C VAL A 83 14.26 -19.71 10.84
N THR A 84 15.26 -19.03 10.31
CA THR A 84 15.81 -17.78 10.89
C THR A 84 14.76 -16.68 11.03
N PRO A 85 13.86 -16.42 10.05
CA PRO A 85 12.82 -15.41 10.18
C PRO A 85 11.82 -15.71 11.30
N GLU A 86 11.38 -16.97 11.42
CA GLU A 86 10.46 -17.42 12.46
C GLU A 86 11.07 -17.27 13.86
N ALA A 87 12.32 -17.71 14.02
CA ALA A 87 13.08 -17.54 15.26
C ALA A 87 13.24 -16.06 15.63
N THR A 88 13.56 -15.21 14.65
CA THR A 88 13.70 -13.76 14.86
C THR A 88 12.38 -13.12 15.29
N LYS A 89 11.26 -13.46 14.63
CA LYS A 89 9.93 -12.93 14.96
C LYS A 89 9.48 -13.25 16.38
N LYS A 90 9.90 -14.38 16.95
CA LYS A 90 9.59 -14.73 18.34
C LYS A 90 10.40 -13.93 19.36
N VAL A 91 11.56 -13.41 18.98
CA VAL A 91 12.48 -12.69 19.87
C VAL A 91 12.25 -11.19 19.88
N ILE A 92 11.90 -10.60 18.73
CA ILE A 92 11.70 -9.15 18.59
C ILE A 92 10.46 -8.67 19.36
N GLU A 93 10.53 -7.47 19.92
CA GLU A 93 9.44 -6.81 20.64
C GLU A 93 8.67 -5.84 19.74
N ARG A 94 9.38 -5.27 18.76
CA ARG A 94 8.82 -4.34 17.77
C ARG A 94 9.30 -4.74 16.38
N ASP A 95 8.36 -4.83 15.45
CA ASP A 95 8.68 -5.14 14.06
C ASP A 95 9.33 -3.94 13.37
N ALA A 96 10.27 -4.19 12.47
CA ALA A 96 10.94 -3.15 11.67
C ALA A 96 10.86 -3.50 10.17
N PRO A 97 9.65 -3.66 9.60
CA PRO A 97 9.46 -4.23 8.26
C PRO A 97 10.05 -3.36 7.15
N GLY A 98 10.19 -2.04 7.37
CA GLY A 98 10.73 -1.11 6.38
C GLY A 98 12.15 -1.48 5.91
N LEU A 99 12.99 -2.02 6.80
CA LEU A 99 14.35 -2.48 6.44
C LEU A 99 14.27 -3.72 5.53
N SER A 100 13.46 -4.70 5.89
CA SER A 100 13.25 -5.91 5.08
C SER A 100 12.66 -5.58 3.71
N ILE A 101 11.65 -4.70 3.66
CA ILE A 101 11.02 -4.26 2.41
C ILE A 101 12.06 -3.56 1.53
N ALA A 102 12.81 -2.60 2.07
CA ALA A 102 13.82 -1.87 1.31
C ALA A 102 14.90 -2.80 0.75
N MET A 103 15.40 -3.75 1.55
CA MET A 103 16.37 -4.76 1.10
C MET A 103 15.80 -5.62 -0.01
N ILE A 104 14.58 -6.16 0.14
CA ILE A 104 13.94 -7.00 -0.89
C ILE A 104 13.70 -6.19 -2.18
N THR A 105 13.13 -4.99 -2.08
CA THR A 105 12.88 -4.12 -3.24
C THR A 105 14.17 -3.85 -4.01
N LYS A 106 15.27 -3.53 -3.32
CA LYS A 106 16.56 -3.28 -3.96
C LYS A 106 17.23 -4.54 -4.49
N SER A 107 17.12 -5.67 -3.79
CA SER A 107 17.63 -6.94 -4.30
C SER A 107 16.89 -7.41 -5.56
N LEU A 108 15.59 -7.10 -5.70
CA LEU A 108 14.81 -7.43 -6.91
C LEU A 108 15.26 -6.65 -8.15
N GLU A 109 15.86 -5.47 -7.98
CA GLU A 109 16.51 -4.73 -9.08
C GLU A 109 17.77 -5.47 -9.59
N VAL A 110 18.40 -6.32 -8.76
CA VAL A 110 19.64 -7.05 -9.07
C VAL A 110 19.38 -8.48 -9.52
N THR A 111 18.47 -9.20 -8.86
CA THR A 111 18.17 -10.60 -9.17
C THR A 111 16.73 -10.99 -8.84
N PRO A 112 16.03 -11.72 -9.73
CA PRO A 112 14.70 -12.24 -9.44
C PRO A 112 14.71 -13.27 -8.29
N MET A 113 15.87 -13.89 -7.99
CA MET A 113 15.99 -14.86 -6.89
C MET A 113 15.77 -14.25 -5.50
N ALA A 114 15.80 -12.91 -5.38
CA ALA A 114 15.48 -12.22 -4.14
C ALA A 114 14.06 -12.50 -3.63
N MET A 115 13.12 -12.88 -4.52
CA MET A 115 11.75 -13.27 -4.16
C MET A 115 11.71 -14.49 -3.22
N LEU A 116 12.77 -15.31 -3.20
CA LEU A 116 12.84 -16.54 -2.40
C LEU A 116 13.38 -16.31 -0.98
N SER A 117 13.63 -15.06 -0.58
CA SER A 117 14.18 -14.73 0.72
C SER A 117 13.13 -14.11 1.64
N ARG A 118 12.92 -14.72 2.81
CA ARG A 118 11.94 -14.30 3.83
C ARG A 118 12.56 -13.38 4.89
N LEU A 119 13.31 -12.36 4.44
CA LEU A 119 14.06 -11.48 5.35
C LEU A 119 13.15 -10.83 6.41
N THR A 120 13.54 -10.90 7.68
CA THR A 120 12.86 -10.22 8.78
C THR A 120 13.84 -9.28 9.49
N SER A 121 13.33 -8.14 9.95
CA SER A 121 14.09 -7.17 10.74
C SER A 121 13.21 -6.70 11.88
N GLY A 122 13.77 -6.50 13.07
CA GLY A 122 13.01 -6.04 14.22
C GLY A 122 13.90 -5.55 15.34
N ILE A 123 13.26 -5.03 16.39
CA ILE A 123 13.93 -4.41 17.52
C ILE A 123 13.58 -5.20 18.77
N ARG A 124 14.61 -5.51 19.56
CA ARG A 124 14.47 -6.04 20.92
C ARG A 124 15.27 -5.16 21.86
N ARG A 125 14.63 -4.60 22.89
CA ARG A 125 15.23 -3.60 23.78
C ARG A 125 15.88 -2.46 22.96
N SER A 126 17.20 -2.32 23.06
CA SER A 126 18.02 -1.36 22.34
C SER A 126 18.87 -2.00 21.22
N THR A 127 18.48 -3.20 20.77
CA THR A 127 19.18 -3.96 19.74
C THR A 127 18.34 -4.04 18.47
N LEU A 128 18.93 -3.64 17.34
CA LEU A 128 18.37 -3.87 16.02
C LEU A 128 18.83 -5.24 15.50
N ILE A 129 17.89 -6.09 15.09
CA ILE A 129 18.15 -7.42 14.53
C ILE A 129 17.73 -7.42 13.05
N ILE A 130 18.61 -7.86 12.16
CA ILE A 130 18.37 -7.89 10.71
C ILE A 130 18.79 -9.25 10.17
N ASN A 131 17.87 -9.97 9.53
CA ASN A 131 18.21 -11.19 8.81
C ASN A 131 18.68 -10.89 7.39
N LEU A 132 19.77 -11.52 6.98
CA LEU A 132 20.35 -11.41 5.64
C LEU A 132 20.42 -12.79 4.96
N PRO A 133 20.46 -12.84 3.62
CA PRO A 133 20.61 -14.09 2.88
C PRO A 133 21.87 -14.87 3.30
N GLY A 134 21.88 -16.18 3.07
CA GLY A 134 23.02 -17.04 3.38
C GLY A 134 24.23 -16.90 2.44
N SER A 135 24.02 -16.42 1.21
CA SER A 135 25.11 -16.25 0.24
C SER A 135 25.92 -14.99 0.54
N LYS A 136 27.26 -15.07 0.42
CA LYS A 136 28.16 -13.94 0.67
C LYS A 136 27.77 -12.69 -0.10
N LYS A 137 27.44 -12.86 -1.39
CA LYS A 137 27.01 -11.77 -2.28
C LYS A 137 25.68 -11.18 -1.82
N GLY A 138 24.67 -12.00 -1.55
CA GLY A 138 23.35 -11.53 -1.14
C GLY A 138 23.37 -10.82 0.22
N ALA A 139 24.16 -11.33 1.17
CA ALA A 139 24.36 -10.67 2.47
C ALA A 139 25.05 -9.31 2.34
N GLU A 140 26.08 -9.21 1.49
CA GLU A 140 26.81 -7.95 1.22
C GLU A 140 25.91 -6.90 0.57
N GLU A 141 25.14 -7.28 -0.46
CA GLU A 141 24.18 -6.39 -1.13
C GLU A 141 23.12 -5.88 -0.15
N CYS A 142 22.47 -6.78 0.59
CA CYS A 142 21.44 -6.42 1.56
C CYS A 142 21.99 -5.50 2.66
N PHE A 143 23.19 -5.78 3.19
CA PHE A 143 23.85 -4.91 4.16
C PHE A 143 24.09 -3.51 3.58
N ASN A 144 24.59 -3.41 2.35
CA ASN A 144 24.84 -2.13 1.69
C ASN A 144 23.54 -1.35 1.41
N PHE A 145 22.43 -2.03 1.14
CA PHE A 145 21.11 -1.38 0.99
C PHE A 145 20.59 -0.83 2.31
N ALA A 146 20.82 -1.53 3.42
CA ALA A 146 20.42 -1.06 4.75
C ALA A 146 21.34 0.05 5.28
N LEU A 147 22.64 0.02 4.93
CA LEU A 147 23.71 0.85 5.49
C LEU A 147 23.40 2.35 5.61
N PRO A 148 22.78 3.04 4.63
CA PRO A 148 22.48 4.46 4.73
C PRO A 148 21.57 4.83 5.91
N SER A 149 20.70 3.89 6.33
CA SER A 149 19.74 4.10 7.42
C SER A 149 20.24 3.61 8.78
N LEU A 150 21.23 2.72 8.81
CA LEU A 150 21.65 2.02 10.03
C LEU A 150 22.16 2.96 11.13
N SER A 151 22.97 3.98 10.81
CA SER A 151 23.49 4.87 11.85
C SER A 151 22.35 5.57 12.59
N HIS A 152 21.38 6.09 11.84
CA HIS A 152 20.24 6.81 12.40
C HIS A 152 19.31 5.87 13.17
N ALA A 153 19.03 4.67 12.63
CA ALA A 153 18.23 3.67 13.33
C ALA A 153 18.84 3.31 14.69
N LEU A 154 20.16 3.11 14.76
CA LEU A 154 20.86 2.80 16.00
C LEU A 154 20.85 3.98 16.99
N ASP A 155 20.94 5.23 16.52
CA ASP A 155 20.82 6.42 17.38
C ASP A 155 19.40 6.55 17.97
N LEU A 156 18.35 6.31 17.17
CA LEU A 156 16.96 6.33 17.62
C LEU A 156 16.67 5.24 18.65
N ILE A 157 17.19 4.03 18.45
CA ILE A 157 16.94 2.88 19.33
C ILE A 157 17.68 3.01 20.67
N SER A 158 18.80 3.71 20.70
CA SER A 158 19.62 3.90 21.91
C SER A 158 19.18 5.07 22.80
N ASP A 159 18.11 5.78 22.42
CA ASP A 159 17.51 6.91 23.17
C ASP A 159 18.50 8.03 23.53
N VAL A 160 19.56 8.18 22.72
CA VAL A 160 20.56 9.23 22.91
C VAL A 160 20.03 10.52 22.29
N SER A 161 19.17 11.24 23.03
CA SER A 161 18.56 12.52 22.59
C SER A 161 19.57 13.58 22.12
N SER A 162 20.86 13.47 22.48
CA SER A 162 21.88 14.47 22.15
C SER A 162 22.54 14.30 20.77
N ARG A 163 22.21 13.27 19.98
CA ARG A 163 22.87 13.00 18.67
C ARG A 163 21.95 13.07 17.46
N VAL A 164 20.64 13.04 17.68
CA VAL A 164 19.62 13.19 16.63
C VAL A 164 19.77 14.55 15.91
N ASP A 165 20.31 15.57 16.60
CA ASP A 165 20.56 16.91 16.04
C ASP A 165 21.77 17.01 15.10
N HIS A 166 22.76 16.11 15.20
CA HIS A 166 23.98 16.19 14.39
C HIS A 166 23.84 15.50 13.02
N THR A 167 23.03 14.46 12.90
CA THR A 167 22.82 13.76 11.62
C THR A 167 21.89 14.56 10.68
N HIS A 168 20.98 15.37 11.24
CA HIS A 168 20.18 16.32 10.45
C HIS A 168 21.03 17.46 9.86
N ASN A 169 22.10 17.88 10.53
CA ASN A 169 22.98 18.97 10.06
C ASN A 169 24.05 18.50 9.04
N SER A 170 24.52 17.26 9.11
CA SER A 170 25.61 16.80 8.23
C SER A 170 25.24 16.59 6.76
N MET A 171 23.94 16.58 6.42
CA MET A 171 23.48 16.58 5.02
C MET A 171 23.33 17.99 4.42
N GLN A 172 23.57 19.07 5.17
CA GLN A 172 23.27 20.44 4.74
C GLN A 172 24.46 21.43 4.72
N VAL A 173 25.71 21.04 4.98
CA VAL A 173 26.80 22.05 5.11
C VAL A 173 28.06 21.72 4.31
N HIS A 174 28.09 22.19 3.07
CA HIS A 174 29.33 22.64 2.42
C HIS A 174 29.11 24.01 1.77
N GLY A 175 29.72 25.04 2.36
CA GLY A 175 29.84 26.38 1.78
C GLY A 175 29.46 27.48 2.76
N GLY A 176 30.43 28.19 3.32
CA GLY A 176 30.15 29.33 4.21
C GLY A 176 31.38 29.98 4.80
N HIS A 177 32.10 30.73 3.98
CA HIS A 177 33.22 31.58 4.38
C HIS A 177 32.72 32.80 5.17
N THR A 178 33.48 33.21 6.17
CA THR A 178 33.22 34.40 6.99
C THR A 178 33.62 35.69 6.27
N CYS A 179 32.72 36.68 6.23
CA CYS A 179 33.13 38.08 6.12
C CYS A 179 32.11 38.98 6.83
N GLY A 180 32.59 39.84 7.73
CA GLY A 180 31.79 40.85 8.40
C GLY A 180 31.93 42.21 7.73
N HIS A 181 30.93 43.10 7.86
CA HIS A 181 31.10 44.55 7.88
C HIS A 181 29.80 45.26 8.31
N GLY A 182 29.94 46.24 9.20
CA GLY A 182 29.60 47.63 8.89
C GLY A 182 28.14 48.09 8.90
N LYS A 183 27.76 48.73 10.00
CA LYS A 183 26.57 49.59 10.20
C LYS A 183 26.37 50.62 9.07
N TYR A 184 25.11 50.89 8.69
CA TYR A 184 24.63 52.26 8.35
C TYR A 184 23.12 52.38 8.60
N HIS A 185 22.74 53.43 9.33
CA HIS A 185 21.37 53.89 9.56
C HIS A 185 20.86 54.71 8.37
N SER A 186 19.56 54.66 8.09
CA SER A 186 18.80 55.80 7.58
C SER A 186 17.30 55.62 7.79
N THR A 187 16.67 56.67 8.31
CA THR A 187 15.24 56.92 8.53
C THR A 187 14.48 56.97 7.19
N THR A 188 13.16 56.75 7.07
CA THR A 188 12.07 57.59 7.59
C THR A 188 10.68 57.05 7.14
N LYS A 189 9.66 57.39 7.93
CA LYS A 189 8.23 57.63 7.61
C LYS A 189 7.23 56.46 7.52
N THR A 190 6.21 56.67 8.36
CA THR A 190 5.06 55.87 8.77
C THR A 190 3.94 55.90 7.74
N ILE A 191 3.35 54.74 7.45
CA ILE A 191 1.96 54.60 6.98
C ILE A 191 1.35 53.43 7.77
N GLY A 192 0.13 53.64 8.28
CA GLY A 192 -0.51 52.85 9.34
C GLY A 192 -0.50 51.34 9.12
N ARG A 193 -0.10 50.61 10.17
CA ARG A 193 -0.13 49.15 10.25
C ARG A 193 -0.80 48.70 11.54
N THR A 194 -1.69 47.73 11.42
CA THR A 194 -2.35 47.03 12.53
C THR A 194 -1.30 46.40 13.47
N LYS A 195 -1.60 46.36 14.78
CA LYS A 195 -0.70 46.06 15.90
C LYS A 195 0.08 44.72 15.88
N GLU A 196 -0.13 43.85 14.90
CA GLU A 196 0.43 42.49 14.87
C GLU A 196 1.73 42.34 14.03
N ASP A 197 2.18 43.40 13.34
CA ASP A 197 3.42 43.40 12.53
C ASP A 197 4.73 43.71 13.32
N PHE A 198 4.72 43.62 14.66
CA PHE A 198 5.58 44.42 15.54
C PHE A 198 6.67 43.66 16.32
N TYR A 199 7.67 43.11 15.65
CA TYR A 199 9.02 43.07 16.24
C TYR A 199 10.05 43.50 15.19
N PRO A 200 10.95 44.46 15.50
CA PRO A 200 12.18 44.64 14.74
C PRO A 200 12.83 43.28 14.50
N VAL A 201 13.47 43.06 13.35
CA VAL A 201 14.05 41.76 12.97
C VAL A 201 14.83 41.11 14.12
N ALA A 202 15.58 41.91 14.88
CA ALA A 202 16.38 41.48 16.02
C ALA A 202 15.58 41.03 17.27
N MET A 203 14.32 41.42 17.40
CA MET A 203 13.44 41.14 18.56
C MET A 203 12.36 40.10 18.27
N ARG A 204 12.39 39.44 17.11
CA ARG A 204 11.42 38.40 16.80
C ARG A 204 11.58 37.19 17.73
N PRO A 205 10.47 36.50 18.05
CA PRO A 205 10.52 35.25 18.81
C PRO A 205 11.52 34.28 18.18
N ARG A 206 12.43 33.76 19.00
CA ARG A 206 13.39 32.71 18.60
C ARG A 206 12.87 31.31 18.86
N GLN A 207 11.66 31.20 19.38
CA GLN A 207 10.96 29.97 19.67
C GLN A 207 9.63 29.97 18.92
N SER A 208 9.20 28.79 18.48
CA SER A 208 7.96 28.63 17.74
C SER A 208 6.77 28.90 18.65
N PRO A 209 5.76 29.67 18.19
CA PRO A 209 4.49 29.77 18.89
C PRO A 209 3.66 28.49 18.80
N TYR A 210 4.06 27.53 17.94
CA TYR A 210 3.43 26.22 17.80
C TYR A 210 4.31 25.15 18.44
N PRO A 211 3.73 24.27 19.30
CA PRO A 211 4.48 23.18 19.91
C PRO A 211 4.97 22.18 18.85
N LEU A 212 6.06 21.49 19.15
CA LEU A 212 6.53 20.37 18.35
C LEU A 212 5.60 19.18 18.59
N LEU A 213 5.11 18.58 17.51
CA LEU A 213 4.32 17.36 17.53
C LEU A 213 5.14 16.24 16.90
N SER A 214 5.00 15.03 17.43
CA SER A 214 5.46 13.83 16.73
C SER A 214 4.65 13.63 15.44
N VAL A 215 5.21 12.86 14.50
CA VAL A 215 4.51 12.55 13.23
C VAL A 215 3.18 11.84 13.49
N HIS A 216 3.13 10.97 14.50
CA HIS A 216 1.92 10.24 14.86
C HIS A 216 0.82 11.18 15.38
N GLU A 217 1.16 12.09 16.29
CA GLU A 217 0.22 13.09 16.81
C GLU A 217 -0.26 14.02 15.69
N ALA A 218 0.64 14.46 14.81
CA ALA A 218 0.27 15.31 13.68
C ALA A 218 -0.72 14.60 12.74
N LEU A 219 -0.50 13.32 12.42
CA LEU A 219 -1.41 12.52 11.61
C LEU A 219 -2.77 12.35 12.28
N GLN A 220 -2.79 12.08 13.59
CA GLN A 220 -4.03 11.96 14.35
C GLN A 220 -4.85 13.25 14.30
N VAL A 221 -4.21 14.41 14.55
CA VAL A 221 -4.87 15.72 14.46
C VAL A 221 -5.43 15.98 13.07
N VAL A 222 -4.71 15.59 12.02
CA VAL A 222 -5.21 15.71 10.63
C VAL A 222 -6.45 14.85 10.44
N MET A 223 -6.41 13.57 10.82
CA MET A 223 -7.54 12.64 10.64
C MET A 223 -8.78 13.07 11.44
N GLU A 224 -8.61 13.62 12.65
CA GLU A 224 -9.71 14.13 13.48
C GLU A 224 -10.36 15.41 12.93
N LYS A 225 -9.64 16.18 12.12
CA LYS A 225 -10.13 17.46 11.57
C LYS A 225 -10.65 17.35 10.14
N ILE A 226 -10.38 16.25 9.44
CA ILE A 226 -10.94 16.01 8.10
C ILE A 226 -12.47 15.82 8.25
N PRO A 227 -13.30 16.67 7.59
CA PRO A 227 -14.73 16.44 7.56
C PRO A 227 -15.06 15.19 6.73
N GLU A 228 -16.09 14.46 7.12
CA GLU A 228 -16.58 13.34 6.30
C GLU A 228 -17.12 13.89 4.98
N GLN A 229 -16.59 13.40 3.85
CA GLN A 229 -17.08 13.77 2.53
C GLN A 229 -18.51 13.23 2.38
N GLN A 230 -19.49 14.11 2.20
CA GLN A 230 -20.89 13.71 2.01
C GLN A 230 -21.34 13.83 0.57
N SER A 231 -20.59 14.52 -0.29
CA SER A 231 -21.01 14.74 -1.67
C SER A 231 -20.74 13.51 -2.53
N THR A 232 -21.80 12.97 -3.13
CA THR A 232 -21.75 11.88 -4.10
C THR A 232 -22.04 12.39 -5.52
N GLU A 233 -21.65 11.59 -6.51
CA GLU A 233 -22.00 11.78 -7.92
C GLU A 233 -22.28 10.42 -8.57
N LEU A 234 -23.21 10.41 -9.53
CA LEU A 234 -23.59 9.21 -10.26
C LEU A 234 -22.68 8.99 -11.46
N ARG A 235 -21.95 7.88 -11.50
CA ARG A 235 -21.00 7.52 -12.57
C ARG A 235 -21.36 6.21 -13.25
N ASN A 236 -20.98 6.05 -14.51
CA ASN A 236 -21.01 4.76 -15.18
C ASN A 236 -20.00 3.81 -14.53
N LEU A 237 -20.25 2.51 -14.53
CA LEU A 237 -19.32 1.52 -13.96
C LEU A 237 -17.90 1.60 -14.58
N GLU A 238 -17.82 1.88 -15.88
CA GLU A 238 -16.55 2.02 -16.62
C GLU A 238 -15.66 3.16 -16.09
N ASP A 239 -16.27 4.20 -15.51
CA ASP A 239 -15.60 5.39 -14.98
C ASP A 239 -15.43 5.35 -13.45
N ALA A 240 -15.76 4.22 -12.82
CA ALA A 240 -15.84 4.10 -11.37
C ALA A 240 -14.65 3.36 -10.72
N LEU A 241 -13.66 2.93 -11.51
CA LEU A 241 -12.44 2.32 -10.98
C LEU A 241 -11.72 3.28 -10.02
N ASP A 242 -11.22 2.74 -8.91
CA ASP A 242 -10.54 3.45 -7.81
C ASP A 242 -11.40 4.52 -7.10
N ARG A 243 -12.71 4.56 -7.37
CA ARG A 243 -13.65 5.42 -6.67
C ARG A 243 -14.14 4.74 -5.39
N VAL A 244 -14.65 5.55 -4.47
CA VAL A 244 -15.25 5.06 -3.22
C VAL A 244 -16.76 5.10 -3.35
N LEU A 245 -17.42 3.98 -3.05
CA LEU A 245 -18.86 3.83 -3.18
C LEU A 245 -19.61 4.74 -2.19
N GLY A 246 -20.52 5.58 -2.70
CA GLY A 246 -21.27 6.57 -1.94
C GLY A 246 -22.53 6.03 -1.28
N GLU A 247 -23.08 4.94 -1.80
CA GLU A 247 -24.30 4.27 -1.33
C GLU A 247 -24.15 2.76 -1.49
N SER A 248 -24.60 1.97 -0.51
CA SER A 248 -24.55 0.51 -0.62
C SER A 248 -25.38 0.01 -1.81
N ILE A 249 -24.87 -1.00 -2.52
CA ILE A 249 -25.58 -1.64 -3.63
C ILE A 249 -26.40 -2.80 -3.08
N ILE A 250 -27.70 -2.79 -3.35
CA ILE A 250 -28.64 -3.81 -2.90
C ILE A 250 -29.12 -4.58 -4.14
N ALA A 251 -29.09 -5.91 -4.07
CA ALA A 251 -29.53 -6.77 -5.17
C ALA A 251 -31.04 -6.62 -5.42
N SER A 252 -31.42 -6.07 -6.58
CA SER A 252 -32.83 -5.92 -6.95
C SER A 252 -33.50 -7.24 -7.36
N GLN A 253 -32.69 -8.20 -7.81
CA GLN A 253 -33.08 -9.54 -8.24
C GLN A 253 -32.14 -10.58 -7.61
N PRO A 254 -32.59 -11.82 -7.42
CA PRO A 254 -31.71 -12.90 -6.99
C PRO A 254 -30.72 -13.28 -8.09
N PHE A 255 -29.54 -13.76 -7.71
CA PHE A 255 -28.55 -14.31 -8.62
C PHE A 255 -28.16 -15.74 -8.16
N PRO A 256 -28.27 -16.76 -9.03
CA PRO A 256 -28.91 -16.71 -10.35
C PRO A 256 -30.43 -16.46 -10.24
N PRO A 257 -31.07 -15.86 -11.27
CA PRO A 257 -32.50 -15.52 -11.24
C PRO A 257 -33.44 -16.70 -11.52
N PHE A 258 -32.88 -17.84 -11.93
CA PHE A 258 -33.56 -19.10 -12.23
C PHE A 258 -32.70 -20.27 -11.72
N PRO A 259 -33.28 -21.47 -11.51
CA PRO A 259 -32.48 -22.66 -11.24
C PRO A 259 -31.53 -22.91 -12.41
N ALA A 260 -30.23 -23.03 -12.14
CA ALA A 260 -29.21 -23.08 -13.17
C ALA A 260 -28.33 -24.33 -13.02
N SER A 261 -27.90 -24.92 -14.13
CA SER A 261 -27.01 -26.07 -14.09
C SER A 261 -25.62 -25.71 -13.54
N ILE A 262 -25.07 -26.56 -12.66
CA ILE A 262 -23.69 -26.46 -12.16
C ILE A 262 -22.71 -27.08 -13.16
N LYS A 263 -23.13 -28.06 -13.95
CA LYS A 263 -22.28 -28.84 -14.86
C LYS A 263 -22.87 -28.92 -16.27
N ASP A 264 -22.03 -29.30 -17.23
CA ASP A 264 -22.50 -29.77 -18.52
C ASP A 264 -23.06 -31.18 -18.37
N GLY A 265 -24.20 -31.48 -18.98
CA GLY A 265 -24.88 -32.73 -18.72
C GLY A 265 -26.28 -32.84 -19.29
N TYR A 266 -27.13 -33.54 -18.56
CA TYR A 266 -28.53 -33.76 -18.88
C TYR A 266 -29.41 -33.34 -17.71
N ALA A 267 -30.42 -32.51 -17.97
CA ALA A 267 -31.49 -32.22 -17.04
C ALA A 267 -32.45 -33.41 -17.00
N VAL A 268 -32.72 -33.90 -15.80
CA VAL A 268 -33.48 -35.15 -15.58
C VAL A 268 -34.55 -34.97 -14.51
N ILE A 269 -35.49 -35.92 -14.45
CA ILE A 269 -36.39 -36.13 -13.32
C ILE A 269 -35.75 -37.19 -12.41
N SER A 270 -35.31 -36.80 -11.22
CA SER A 270 -34.62 -37.66 -10.26
C SER A 270 -35.46 -38.86 -9.81
N SER A 271 -36.79 -38.73 -9.80
CA SER A 271 -37.72 -39.82 -9.43
C SER A 271 -38.00 -40.82 -10.56
N ASP A 272 -37.49 -40.59 -11.77
CA ASP A 272 -37.70 -41.51 -12.89
C ASP A 272 -36.78 -42.74 -12.76
N SER A 273 -37.38 -43.91 -12.62
CA SER A 273 -36.67 -45.16 -12.33
C SER A 273 -36.01 -45.82 -13.53
N SER A 274 -36.31 -45.39 -14.76
CA SER A 274 -35.65 -45.99 -15.93
C SER A 274 -34.14 -45.66 -15.88
N THR A 275 -33.27 -46.39 -16.55
CA THR A 275 -31.86 -45.98 -16.73
C THR A 275 -31.59 -45.40 -18.12
N GLU A 276 -32.43 -45.75 -19.09
CA GLU A 276 -32.32 -45.27 -20.48
C GLU A 276 -33.34 -44.15 -20.72
N ARG A 277 -32.92 -43.09 -21.43
CA ARG A 277 -33.73 -41.89 -21.68
C ARG A 277 -33.57 -41.38 -23.09
N ASP A 278 -34.68 -40.94 -23.67
CA ASP A 278 -34.66 -40.23 -24.94
C ASP A 278 -34.22 -38.78 -24.71
N VAL A 279 -33.29 -38.30 -25.55
CA VAL A 279 -32.73 -36.94 -25.45
C VAL A 279 -33.61 -35.98 -26.26
N LEU A 280 -34.19 -35.01 -25.56
CA LEU A 280 -34.89 -33.87 -26.14
C LEU A 280 -33.88 -32.86 -26.71
N ALA A 281 -34.33 -32.01 -27.63
CA ALA A 281 -33.46 -31.01 -28.26
C ALA A 281 -32.71 -30.16 -27.22
N PRO A 282 -31.46 -29.75 -27.50
CA PRO A 282 -30.58 -29.11 -26.52
C PRO A 282 -31.10 -27.75 -26.07
N VAL A 283 -30.94 -27.45 -24.78
CA VAL A 283 -31.11 -26.10 -24.22
C VAL A 283 -29.73 -25.46 -24.08
N THR A 284 -29.46 -24.41 -24.85
CA THR A 284 -28.18 -23.67 -24.83
C THR A 284 -28.26 -22.44 -23.91
N ALA A 285 -27.14 -22.06 -23.30
CA ALA A 285 -27.06 -20.85 -22.48
C ALA A 285 -27.39 -19.58 -23.30
N GLY A 286 -28.28 -18.74 -22.77
CA GLY A 286 -28.72 -17.50 -23.44
C GLY A 286 -30.05 -17.62 -24.19
N GLU A 287 -30.55 -18.83 -24.43
CA GLU A 287 -31.89 -19.07 -24.95
C GLU A 287 -32.84 -19.41 -23.79
N SER A 288 -34.01 -18.75 -23.73
CA SER A 288 -35.08 -19.29 -22.89
C SER A 288 -35.49 -20.64 -23.48
N PRO A 289 -35.77 -21.68 -22.67
CA PRO A 289 -36.32 -22.92 -23.19
C PRO A 289 -37.47 -22.54 -24.11
N GLN A 290 -37.42 -22.93 -25.39
CA GLN A 290 -38.51 -22.65 -26.32
C GLN A 290 -39.81 -23.04 -25.61
N SER A 291 -40.68 -22.06 -25.33
CA SER A 291 -41.88 -22.22 -24.51
C SER A 291 -42.56 -23.55 -24.85
N GLY A 292 -42.40 -24.57 -23.98
CA GLY A 292 -43.02 -25.88 -24.16
C GLY A 292 -42.11 -27.12 -24.05
N GLN A 293 -40.78 -27.02 -24.01
CA GLN A 293 -39.95 -28.21 -23.73
C GLN A 293 -39.89 -28.50 -22.23
N CYS A 294 -40.78 -29.39 -21.80
CA CYS A 294 -40.81 -29.98 -20.46
C CYS A 294 -40.14 -31.35 -20.50
N VAL A 295 -39.20 -31.62 -19.60
CA VAL A 295 -38.69 -32.98 -19.38
C VAL A 295 -39.81 -33.82 -18.79
N LEU A 296 -40.14 -34.92 -19.46
CA LEU A 296 -41.12 -35.90 -19.01
C LEU A 296 -40.42 -37.19 -18.59
N ILE A 297 -41.13 -38.05 -17.85
CA ILE A 297 -40.66 -39.40 -17.54
C ILE A 297 -40.31 -40.14 -18.84
N GLY A 298 -39.14 -40.77 -18.87
CA GLY A 298 -38.54 -41.45 -20.02
C GLY A 298 -37.66 -40.54 -20.89
N THR A 299 -37.60 -39.23 -20.61
CA THR A 299 -36.84 -38.26 -21.42
C THR A 299 -35.85 -37.46 -20.58
N VAL A 300 -34.86 -36.85 -21.25
CA VAL A 300 -33.89 -35.91 -20.66
C VAL A 300 -33.63 -34.77 -21.63
N ALA A 301 -33.18 -33.62 -21.15
CA ALA A 301 -32.74 -32.53 -22.02
C ALA A 301 -31.24 -32.28 -21.86
N ARG A 302 -30.51 -32.17 -22.97
CA ARG A 302 -29.10 -31.77 -22.92
C ARG A 302 -29.01 -30.33 -22.40
N ILE A 303 -28.16 -30.10 -21.40
CA ILE A 303 -28.00 -28.81 -20.72
C ILE A 303 -26.53 -28.47 -20.54
N THR A 304 -26.19 -27.19 -20.68
CA THR A 304 -24.83 -26.68 -20.43
C THR A 304 -24.76 -25.96 -19.09
N THR A 305 -23.55 -25.78 -18.58
CA THR A 305 -23.24 -25.05 -17.36
C THR A 305 -23.84 -23.64 -17.41
N GLY A 306 -24.56 -23.26 -16.35
CA GLY A 306 -25.22 -21.96 -16.24
C GLY A 306 -26.54 -21.83 -17.02
N ALA A 307 -26.93 -22.80 -17.84
CA ALA A 307 -28.21 -22.77 -18.54
C ALA A 307 -29.39 -22.96 -17.56
N PRO A 308 -30.56 -22.36 -17.84
CA PRO A 308 -31.76 -22.51 -17.03
C PRO A 308 -32.25 -23.97 -17.06
N LEU A 309 -32.66 -24.48 -15.90
CA LEU A 309 -33.23 -25.82 -15.80
C LEU A 309 -34.60 -25.85 -16.52
N PRO A 310 -34.81 -26.78 -17.47
CA PRO A 310 -36.09 -26.90 -18.18
C PRO A 310 -37.21 -27.35 -17.25
N GLY A 311 -38.46 -27.03 -17.61
CA GLY A 311 -39.62 -27.46 -16.85
C GLY A 311 -39.67 -28.98 -16.69
N GLY A 312 -40.15 -29.46 -15.55
CA GLY A 312 -40.25 -30.90 -15.24
C GLY A 312 -38.98 -31.51 -14.66
N ALA A 313 -37.79 -31.02 -15.02
CA ALA A 313 -36.53 -31.48 -14.43
C ALA A 313 -36.30 -30.91 -13.02
N ASP A 314 -35.64 -31.70 -12.16
CA ASP A 314 -35.30 -31.33 -10.79
C ASP A 314 -33.83 -31.62 -10.44
N ALA A 315 -33.05 -32.18 -11.35
CA ALA A 315 -31.63 -32.49 -11.17
C ALA A 315 -30.86 -32.44 -12.50
N VAL A 316 -29.53 -32.38 -12.40
CA VAL A 316 -28.63 -32.50 -13.55
C VAL A 316 -27.66 -33.66 -13.34
N VAL A 317 -27.46 -34.46 -14.38
CA VAL A 317 -26.43 -35.52 -14.40
C VAL A 317 -25.32 -35.09 -15.34
N MET A 318 -24.07 -35.07 -14.85
CA MET A 318 -22.92 -34.73 -15.68
C MET A 318 -22.72 -35.73 -16.83
N VAL A 319 -22.21 -35.25 -17.96
CA VAL A 319 -22.02 -36.05 -19.20
C VAL A 319 -21.23 -37.33 -18.92
N GLU A 320 -20.21 -37.25 -18.08
CA GLU A 320 -19.31 -38.35 -17.71
C GLU A 320 -20.04 -39.51 -16.99
N ASN A 321 -21.18 -39.21 -16.36
CA ASN A 321 -22.03 -40.21 -15.71
C ASN A 321 -23.12 -40.76 -16.64
N THR A 322 -22.94 -40.63 -17.95
CA THR A 322 -23.86 -41.14 -18.97
C THR A 322 -23.13 -41.91 -20.07
N GLU A 323 -23.85 -42.80 -20.72
CA GLU A 323 -23.41 -43.56 -21.89
C GLU A 323 -24.37 -43.27 -23.07
N LEU A 324 -23.82 -42.91 -24.23
CA LEU A 324 -24.63 -42.64 -25.43
C LEU A 324 -25.05 -43.97 -26.08
N LEU A 325 -26.36 -44.21 -26.19
CA LEU A 325 -26.92 -45.44 -26.76
C LEU A 325 -27.35 -45.28 -28.22
N ALA A 326 -27.79 -44.09 -28.64
CA ALA A 326 -28.17 -43.82 -30.02
C ALA A 326 -27.95 -42.36 -30.40
N SER A 327 -27.52 -42.13 -31.64
CA SER A 327 -27.38 -40.81 -32.27
C SER A 327 -28.11 -40.73 -33.62
N SER A 328 -28.15 -39.55 -34.22
CA SER A 328 -28.47 -39.39 -35.65
C SER A 328 -27.40 -40.03 -36.54
N ASP A 329 -27.77 -40.31 -37.79
CA ASP A 329 -26.93 -41.02 -38.76
C ASP A 329 -25.66 -40.22 -39.12
N ASP A 330 -25.71 -38.89 -38.98
CA ASP A 330 -24.58 -37.96 -39.15
C ASP A 330 -23.81 -37.68 -37.84
N GLY A 331 -24.24 -38.26 -36.72
CA GLY A 331 -23.61 -38.10 -35.40
C GLY A 331 -23.77 -36.73 -34.75
N THR A 332 -24.61 -35.85 -35.30
CA THR A 332 -24.75 -34.47 -34.81
C THR A 332 -25.75 -34.32 -33.66
N VAL A 333 -26.66 -35.29 -33.50
CA VAL A 333 -27.73 -35.25 -32.49
C VAL A 333 -27.71 -36.52 -31.66
N GLU A 334 -27.65 -36.37 -30.34
CA GLU A 334 -27.86 -37.45 -29.39
C GLU A 334 -29.36 -37.77 -29.32
N LYS A 335 -29.74 -39.05 -29.45
CA LYS A 335 -31.15 -39.49 -29.43
C LYS A 335 -31.50 -40.23 -28.15
N LYS A 336 -30.57 -41.02 -27.60
CA LYS A 336 -30.80 -41.84 -26.41
C LYS A 336 -29.53 -42.01 -25.61
N ILE A 337 -29.66 -41.87 -24.29
CA ILE A 337 -28.56 -42.06 -23.34
C ILE A 337 -28.95 -43.04 -22.24
N LYS A 338 -27.95 -43.54 -21.52
CA LYS A 338 -28.09 -44.31 -20.31
C LYS A 338 -27.41 -43.58 -19.16
N ILE A 339 -28.13 -43.40 -18.06
CA ILE A 339 -27.59 -42.82 -16.83
C ILE A 339 -26.90 -43.93 -16.03
N LEU A 340 -25.65 -43.69 -15.63
CA LEU A 340 -24.79 -44.68 -14.97
C LEU A 340 -24.76 -44.55 -13.44
N SER A 341 -25.41 -43.52 -12.90
CA SER A 341 -25.41 -43.18 -11.47
C SER A 341 -26.83 -42.95 -10.94
N ASN A 342 -27.00 -43.04 -9.62
CA ASN A 342 -28.24 -42.65 -8.98
C ASN A 342 -28.29 -41.12 -8.87
N VAL A 343 -29.45 -40.52 -9.16
CA VAL A 343 -29.63 -39.07 -9.18
C VAL A 343 -30.50 -38.65 -8.00
N GLN A 344 -30.08 -37.61 -7.27
CA GLN A 344 -30.88 -37.00 -6.21
C GLN A 344 -31.58 -35.73 -6.67
N SER A 345 -32.73 -35.43 -6.09
CA SER A 345 -33.43 -34.17 -6.36
C SER A 345 -32.56 -32.98 -5.93
N GLY A 346 -32.42 -31.99 -6.81
CA GLY A 346 -31.56 -30.81 -6.62
C GLY A 346 -30.06 -31.03 -6.92
N GLU A 347 -29.66 -32.24 -7.33
CA GLU A 347 -28.26 -32.55 -7.64
C GLU A 347 -27.76 -31.71 -8.83
N ASP A 348 -26.56 -31.12 -8.66
CA ASP A 348 -25.90 -30.26 -9.65
C ASP A 348 -26.76 -29.08 -10.17
N VAL A 349 -27.70 -28.59 -9.36
CA VAL A 349 -28.52 -27.40 -9.65
C VAL A 349 -28.26 -26.29 -8.64
N ARG A 350 -27.93 -25.09 -9.12
CA ARG A 350 -27.97 -23.86 -8.30
C ARG A 350 -29.41 -23.39 -8.17
N SER A 351 -29.88 -23.23 -6.94
CA SER A 351 -31.19 -22.66 -6.66
C SER A 351 -31.22 -21.16 -6.95
N VAL A 352 -32.42 -20.62 -7.15
CA VAL A 352 -32.62 -19.17 -7.31
C VAL A 352 -32.03 -18.44 -6.10
N GLY A 353 -31.15 -17.47 -6.35
CA GLY A 353 -30.53 -16.65 -5.31
C GLY A 353 -29.54 -17.39 -4.42
N SER A 354 -28.98 -18.53 -4.86
CA SER A 354 -27.93 -19.25 -4.11
C SER A 354 -26.67 -18.43 -3.92
N ASP A 355 -26.37 -17.55 -4.87
CA ASP A 355 -25.14 -16.77 -4.89
C ASP A 355 -25.39 -15.38 -4.28
N ILE A 356 -26.51 -14.74 -4.64
CA ILE A 356 -26.97 -13.46 -4.07
C ILE A 356 -28.49 -13.51 -3.92
N ALA A 357 -28.99 -13.28 -2.70
CA ALA A 357 -30.41 -13.19 -2.44
C ALA A 357 -30.98 -11.82 -2.86
N LYS A 358 -32.26 -11.80 -3.26
CA LYS A 358 -32.95 -10.51 -3.50
C LYS A 358 -33.00 -9.69 -2.21
N GLY A 359 -32.58 -8.43 -2.28
CA GLY A 359 -32.52 -7.51 -1.15
C GLY A 359 -31.24 -7.61 -0.33
N GLU A 360 -30.32 -8.49 -0.68
CA GLU A 360 -29.01 -8.59 -0.04
C GLU A 360 -28.13 -7.37 -0.38
N THR A 361 -27.32 -6.94 0.59
CA THR A 361 -26.31 -5.90 0.37
C THR A 361 -25.09 -6.52 -0.28
N VAL A 362 -24.85 -6.15 -1.53
CA VAL A 362 -23.79 -6.70 -2.39
C VAL A 362 -22.46 -5.99 -2.16
N LEU A 363 -22.51 -4.66 -2.00
CA LEU A 363 -21.37 -3.82 -1.68
C LEU A 363 -21.80 -2.75 -0.68
N GLU A 364 -20.97 -2.48 0.32
CA GLU A 364 -21.26 -1.49 1.36
C GLU A 364 -20.80 -0.08 0.96
N ARG A 365 -21.52 0.95 1.39
CA ARG A 365 -21.05 2.34 1.31
C ARG A 365 -19.65 2.45 1.93
N GLY A 366 -18.74 3.11 1.23
CA GLY A 366 -17.35 3.27 1.65
C GLY A 366 -16.39 2.24 1.05
N THR A 367 -16.88 1.22 0.34
CA THR A 367 -16.02 0.28 -0.39
C THR A 367 -15.24 1.00 -1.49
N VAL A 368 -13.93 0.75 -1.56
CA VAL A 368 -13.07 1.16 -2.66
C VAL A 368 -13.29 0.20 -3.83
N LEU A 369 -13.62 0.74 -5.00
CA LEU A 369 -14.04 -0.05 -6.15
C LEU A 369 -12.83 -0.50 -6.99
N GLY A 370 -12.49 -1.78 -6.87
CA GLY A 370 -11.56 -2.46 -7.76
C GLY A 370 -12.28 -3.24 -8.88
N PRO A 371 -11.54 -4.01 -9.69
CA PRO A 371 -12.10 -4.79 -10.79
C PRO A 371 -13.18 -5.79 -10.34
N SER A 372 -12.99 -6.43 -9.17
CA SER A 372 -13.92 -7.41 -8.61
C SER A 372 -15.23 -6.78 -8.17
N GLU A 373 -15.16 -5.62 -7.50
CA GLU A 373 -16.34 -4.88 -7.04
C GLU A 373 -17.16 -4.38 -8.23
N LEU A 374 -16.50 -3.88 -9.28
CA LEU A 374 -17.19 -3.47 -10.51
C LEU A 374 -17.86 -4.66 -11.21
N GLY A 375 -17.19 -5.82 -11.28
CA GLY A 375 -17.78 -7.04 -11.83
C GLY A 375 -18.99 -7.51 -11.02
N LEU A 376 -18.93 -7.42 -9.71
CA LEU A 376 -20.04 -7.78 -8.82
C LEU A 376 -21.22 -6.81 -8.99
N ALA A 377 -20.97 -5.50 -9.03
CA ALA A 377 -22.00 -4.50 -9.31
C ALA A 377 -22.67 -4.74 -10.68
N ALA A 378 -21.89 -5.08 -11.71
CA ALA A 378 -22.42 -5.43 -13.02
C ALA A 378 -23.27 -6.71 -13.00
N SER A 379 -22.86 -7.72 -12.21
CA SER A 379 -23.58 -8.99 -12.10
C SER A 379 -25.01 -8.84 -11.55
N VAL A 380 -25.23 -7.82 -10.72
CA VAL A 380 -26.56 -7.47 -10.19
C VAL A 380 -27.27 -6.39 -11.02
N GLY A 381 -26.77 -6.13 -12.22
CA GLY A 381 -27.41 -5.28 -13.23
C GLY A 381 -27.19 -3.78 -13.04
N MET A 382 -26.19 -3.36 -12.26
CA MET A 382 -25.87 -1.92 -12.16
C MET A 382 -25.19 -1.46 -13.44
N GLU A 383 -25.70 -0.41 -14.07
CA GLU A 383 -25.00 0.33 -15.14
C GLU A 383 -24.24 1.53 -14.56
N ARG A 384 -24.86 2.16 -13.56
CA ARG A 384 -24.38 3.39 -12.91
C ARG A 384 -24.44 3.23 -11.40
N ILE A 385 -23.46 3.81 -10.71
CA ILE A 385 -23.31 3.74 -9.26
C ILE A 385 -22.99 5.11 -8.67
N ASN A 386 -23.52 5.36 -7.47
CA ASN A 386 -23.21 6.57 -6.71
C ASN A 386 -21.87 6.41 -6.03
N VAL A 387 -20.92 7.30 -6.33
CA VAL A 387 -19.59 7.33 -5.76
C VAL A 387 -19.32 8.66 -5.09
N PHE A 388 -18.46 8.72 -4.09
CA PHE A 388 -18.02 9.99 -3.53
C PHE A 388 -17.26 10.81 -4.56
N LYS A 389 -17.50 12.13 -4.56
CA LYS A 389 -16.75 13.06 -5.40
C LYS A 389 -15.28 13.05 -5.02
N THR A 390 -14.41 12.99 -6.03
CA THR A 390 -12.97 13.12 -5.81
C THR A 390 -12.64 14.58 -5.50
N PRO A 391 -11.92 14.86 -4.39
CA PRO A 391 -11.54 16.22 -4.04
C PRO A 391 -10.57 16.79 -5.09
N LEU A 392 -10.75 18.06 -5.41
CA LEU A 392 -9.78 18.84 -6.18
C LEU A 392 -8.71 19.38 -5.22
N VAL A 393 -7.44 19.20 -5.58
CA VAL A 393 -6.30 19.65 -4.77
C VAL A 393 -5.60 20.80 -5.47
N ALA A 394 -5.70 22.01 -4.92
CA ALA A 394 -4.91 23.16 -5.36
C ALA A 394 -3.50 23.11 -4.78
N VAL A 395 -2.48 23.42 -5.60
CA VAL A 395 -1.08 23.45 -5.20
C VAL A 395 -0.44 24.79 -5.56
N MET A 396 0.16 25.46 -4.58
CA MET A 396 0.99 26.66 -4.78
C MET A 396 2.37 26.53 -4.15
N SER A 397 3.33 27.24 -4.73
CA SER A 397 4.59 27.57 -4.07
C SER A 397 4.60 29.03 -3.60
N THR A 398 5.42 29.36 -2.61
CA THR A 398 5.65 30.73 -2.15
C THR A 398 7.13 30.97 -1.95
N GLY A 399 7.56 32.21 -2.18
CA GLY A 399 8.96 32.62 -2.06
C GLY A 399 9.33 33.60 -3.16
N ASN A 400 10.14 34.59 -2.81
CA ASN A 400 10.65 35.57 -3.77
C ASN A 400 11.85 35.02 -4.56
N GLU A 401 12.51 34.01 -4.00
CA GLU A 401 13.61 33.26 -4.59
C GLU A 401 13.12 32.25 -5.65
N VAL A 402 11.84 31.87 -5.62
CA VAL A 402 11.34 30.78 -6.47
C VAL A 402 10.78 31.33 -7.78
N VAL A 403 11.20 30.75 -8.91
CA VAL A 403 10.66 31.05 -10.26
C VAL A 403 10.28 29.78 -11.03
N ASP A 404 9.44 29.93 -12.05
CA ASP A 404 9.03 28.80 -12.89
C ASP A 404 10.21 28.24 -13.71
N PRO A 405 10.30 26.91 -13.87
CA PRO A 405 11.24 26.28 -14.80
C PRO A 405 11.15 26.88 -16.21
N GLY A 406 12.30 27.14 -16.83
CA GLY A 406 12.39 27.78 -18.14
C GLY A 406 12.48 29.31 -18.10
N SER A 407 12.32 29.93 -16.93
CA SER A 407 12.61 31.35 -16.72
C SER A 407 14.12 31.61 -16.63
N ASN A 408 14.56 32.84 -16.90
CA ASN A 408 15.96 33.23 -16.63
C ASN A 408 16.14 33.46 -15.13
N LEU A 409 17.13 32.80 -14.51
CA LEU A 409 17.46 33.00 -13.09
C LEU A 409 18.19 34.33 -12.87
N ALA A 410 17.62 35.18 -12.02
CA ALA A 410 18.37 36.28 -11.42
C ALA A 410 19.24 35.77 -10.25
N PRO A 411 20.28 36.52 -9.84
CA PRO A 411 21.06 36.17 -8.65
C PRO A 411 20.17 35.99 -7.41
N GLY A 412 20.31 34.84 -6.74
CA GLY A 412 19.51 34.47 -5.57
C GLY A 412 18.16 33.80 -5.89
N GLN A 413 17.87 33.53 -7.16
CA GLN A 413 16.69 32.75 -7.56
C GLN A 413 17.02 31.28 -7.83
N ILE A 414 16.02 30.43 -7.61
CA ILE A 414 16.02 29.00 -7.86
C ILE A 414 14.72 28.59 -8.55
N TYR A 415 14.71 27.45 -9.23
CA TYR A 415 13.52 26.94 -9.89
C TYR A 415 12.58 26.24 -8.89
N ASP A 416 11.28 26.36 -9.14
CA ASP A 416 10.25 25.66 -8.38
C ASP A 416 10.19 24.17 -8.74
N SER A 417 10.78 23.32 -7.92
CA SER A 417 10.69 21.86 -8.08
C SER A 417 9.53 21.26 -7.28
N ASN A 418 9.26 21.78 -6.08
CA ASN A 418 8.27 21.21 -5.16
C ASN A 418 6.85 21.21 -5.70
N ARG A 419 6.38 22.30 -6.32
CA ARG A 419 5.02 22.34 -6.86
C ARG A 419 4.79 21.28 -7.92
N HIS A 420 5.80 21.02 -8.77
CA HIS A 420 5.75 19.97 -9.78
C HIS A 420 5.70 18.58 -9.15
N VAL A 421 6.53 18.32 -8.13
CA VAL A 421 6.51 17.06 -7.37
C VAL A 421 5.17 16.83 -6.68
N LEU A 422 4.62 17.85 -6.04
CA LEU A 422 3.35 17.78 -5.33
C LEU A 422 2.18 17.55 -6.30
N LEU A 423 2.10 18.28 -7.42
CA LEU A 423 1.09 18.04 -8.44
C LEU A 423 1.19 16.65 -9.06
N ALA A 424 2.41 16.15 -9.29
CA ALA A 424 2.63 14.79 -9.76
C ALA A 424 2.20 13.76 -8.72
N ALA A 425 2.48 13.97 -7.44
CA ALA A 425 2.05 13.09 -6.35
C ALA A 425 0.52 13.05 -6.23
N VAL A 426 -0.16 14.20 -6.35
CA VAL A 426 -1.64 14.27 -6.37
C VAL A 426 -2.21 13.43 -7.52
N ARG A 427 -1.69 13.62 -8.74
CA ARG A 427 -2.15 12.88 -9.93
C ARG A 427 -1.86 11.38 -9.85
N LYS A 428 -0.68 11.00 -9.32
CA LYS A 428 -0.28 9.60 -9.13
C LYS A 428 -1.23 8.84 -8.19
N ASN A 429 -1.88 9.55 -7.26
CA ASN A 429 -2.86 8.98 -6.34
C ASN A 429 -4.32 9.14 -6.84
N GLY A 430 -4.53 9.39 -8.14
CA GLY A 430 -5.87 9.44 -8.75
C GLY A 430 -6.66 10.73 -8.53
N PHE A 431 -6.07 11.75 -7.89
CA PHE A 431 -6.73 13.04 -7.64
C PHE A 431 -6.44 14.06 -8.75
N LYS A 432 -7.36 15.00 -8.92
CA LYS A 432 -7.15 16.15 -9.81
C LYS A 432 -6.33 17.22 -9.09
N GLY A 433 -5.23 17.64 -9.71
CA GLY A 433 -4.39 18.73 -9.22
C GLY A 433 -4.65 20.02 -9.97
N LEU A 434 -4.92 21.11 -9.24
CA LEU A 434 -5.03 22.46 -9.76
C LEU A 434 -3.74 23.24 -9.44
N ASP A 435 -2.99 23.61 -10.47
CA ASP A 435 -1.82 24.47 -10.32
C ASP A 435 -2.28 25.93 -10.20
N ILE A 436 -1.99 26.55 -9.05
CA ILE A 436 -2.25 27.98 -8.81
C ILE A 436 -0.96 28.82 -8.76
N GLY A 437 0.18 28.24 -9.15
CA GLY A 437 1.46 28.89 -9.40
C GLY A 437 2.20 29.36 -8.14
N ILE A 438 3.14 30.29 -8.34
CA ILE A 438 3.97 30.85 -7.27
C ILE A 438 3.32 32.13 -6.72
N ALA A 439 3.22 32.27 -5.40
CA ALA A 439 2.83 33.51 -4.75
C ALA A 439 4.08 34.29 -4.31
N PRO A 440 4.18 35.59 -4.68
CA PRO A 440 5.12 36.49 -4.06
C PRO A 440 4.92 36.55 -2.55
N ASP A 441 6.01 36.80 -1.86
CA ASP A 441 6.10 36.78 -0.42
C ASP A 441 5.61 38.15 0.14
N THR A 442 4.36 38.49 -0.17
CA THR A 442 3.62 39.67 0.29
C THR A 442 2.23 39.27 0.79
N ARG A 443 1.72 39.96 1.82
CA ARG A 443 0.44 39.64 2.46
C ARG A 443 -0.70 39.59 1.46
N GLU A 444 -0.80 40.63 0.64
CA GLU A 444 -1.89 40.83 -0.29
C GLU A 444 -1.93 39.71 -1.33
N LYS A 445 -0.76 39.34 -1.86
CA LYS A 445 -0.65 38.30 -2.90
C LYS A 445 -0.85 36.90 -2.35
N LEU A 446 -0.38 36.63 -1.13
CA LEU A 446 -0.62 35.36 -0.45
C LEU A 446 -2.11 35.16 -0.17
N VAL A 447 -2.77 36.16 0.41
CA VAL A 447 -4.22 36.10 0.70
C VAL A 447 -5.03 35.94 -0.60
N GLU A 448 -4.72 36.71 -1.63
CA GLU A 448 -5.37 36.62 -2.94
C GLU A 448 -5.26 35.21 -3.54
N LYS A 449 -4.05 34.62 -3.55
CA LYS A 449 -3.84 33.26 -4.08
C LYS A 449 -4.48 32.17 -3.25
N ILE A 450 -4.39 32.26 -1.92
CA ILE A 450 -5.02 31.29 -1.01
C ILE A 450 -6.54 31.32 -1.19
N ALA A 451 -7.15 32.51 -1.21
CA ALA A 451 -8.59 32.65 -1.43
C ALA A 451 -9.02 32.10 -2.79
N ALA A 452 -8.30 32.43 -3.87
CA ALA A 452 -8.58 31.92 -5.20
C ALA A 452 -8.40 30.39 -5.32
N GLY A 453 -7.49 29.80 -4.54
CA GLY A 453 -7.31 28.35 -4.45
C GLY A 453 -8.47 27.67 -3.74
N LEU A 454 -8.87 28.19 -2.57
CA LEU A 454 -9.95 27.64 -1.76
C LEU A 454 -11.34 27.84 -2.38
N GLU A 455 -11.53 28.86 -3.21
CA GLU A 455 -12.78 29.03 -3.97
C GLU A 455 -12.97 27.92 -5.02
N LYS A 456 -11.87 27.38 -5.55
CA LYS A 456 -11.89 26.44 -6.68
C LYS A 456 -11.67 25.00 -6.27
N ALA A 457 -11.03 24.74 -5.13
CA ALA A 457 -10.55 23.42 -4.71
C ALA A 457 -10.95 23.09 -3.27
N ASP A 458 -11.12 21.81 -2.99
CA ASP A 458 -11.48 21.29 -1.67
C ASP A 458 -10.29 21.26 -0.72
N VAL A 459 -9.08 21.12 -1.26
CA VAL A 459 -7.83 21.06 -0.49
C VAL A 459 -6.82 22.03 -1.09
N LEU A 460 -6.19 22.83 -0.24
CA LEU A 460 -5.04 23.66 -0.61
C LEU A 460 -3.76 23.10 -0.01
N VAL A 461 -2.76 22.89 -0.87
CA VAL A 461 -1.39 22.52 -0.52
C VAL A 461 -0.44 23.66 -0.87
N THR A 462 0.34 24.10 0.11
CA THR A 462 1.34 25.17 -0.06
C THR A 462 2.74 24.64 0.19
N SER A 463 3.71 25.02 -0.65
CA SER A 463 5.15 24.77 -0.46
C SER A 463 5.90 26.10 -0.33
N GLY A 464 6.74 26.28 0.70
CA GLY A 464 7.54 27.51 0.92
C GLY A 464 7.07 28.41 2.06
N GLY A 465 7.91 29.39 2.44
CA GLY A 465 7.62 30.43 3.46
C GLY A 465 7.70 30.00 4.95
N VAL A 466 8.72 29.23 5.34
CA VAL A 466 8.64 28.29 6.49
C VAL A 466 9.53 28.58 7.71
N SER A 467 9.97 29.81 7.98
CA SER A 467 10.81 30.06 9.17
C SER A 467 10.34 31.27 9.98
N MET A 468 10.90 31.47 11.18
CA MET A 468 10.77 32.64 12.09
C MET A 468 11.12 34.00 11.42
N GLY A 469 11.13 34.05 10.09
CA GLY A 469 11.34 35.21 9.26
C GLY A 469 10.05 35.97 8.97
N GLU A 470 10.20 36.97 8.11
CA GLU A 470 9.35 38.13 7.94
C GLU A 470 7.91 37.89 7.49
N LYS A 471 7.59 36.68 7.01
CA LYS A 471 6.52 36.47 6.02
C LYS A 471 5.79 35.14 6.22
N VAL A 472 5.41 34.85 7.46
CA VAL A 472 4.72 33.60 7.78
C VAL A 472 3.24 33.69 7.42
N ILE A 473 2.80 32.86 6.47
CA ILE A 473 1.39 32.65 6.06
C ILE A 473 0.45 32.40 7.25
N ASN A 474 0.98 31.87 8.36
CA ASN A 474 0.23 31.51 9.57
C ASN A 474 -0.54 32.68 10.20
N TYR A 475 -0.10 33.93 10.01
CA TYR A 475 -0.85 35.10 10.49
C TYR A 475 -2.11 35.37 9.66
N TYR A 476 -2.12 35.00 8.39
CA TYR A 476 -3.17 35.35 7.44
C TYR A 476 -4.29 34.30 7.39
N LEU A 477 -3.96 33.03 7.67
CA LEU A 477 -4.93 31.93 7.72
C LEU A 477 -5.99 32.08 8.81
N LYS A 478 -5.74 32.85 9.89
CA LYS A 478 -6.77 33.14 10.92
C LYS A 478 -7.93 34.00 10.41
N THR A 479 -7.76 34.69 9.28
CA THR A 479 -8.76 35.64 8.74
C THR A 479 -9.68 34.96 7.72
N ILE A 480 -9.25 33.81 7.18
CA ILE A 480 -9.96 33.06 6.17
C ILE A 480 -10.58 31.87 6.91
N HIS A 481 -11.92 31.79 6.97
CA HIS A 481 -12.66 30.64 7.49
C HIS A 481 -12.38 29.40 6.60
N CYS A 482 -11.19 28.83 6.76
CA CYS A 482 -10.69 27.74 5.96
C CYS A 482 -10.98 26.43 6.67
N TYR A 483 -11.71 25.54 6.00
CA TYR A 483 -12.11 24.25 6.57
C TYR A 483 -11.00 23.19 6.47
N PHE A 484 -10.02 23.33 5.55
CA PHE A 484 -8.87 22.42 5.50
C PHE A 484 -7.70 22.98 4.65
N CYS A 485 -6.50 23.10 5.24
CA CYS A 485 -5.27 23.49 4.54
C CYS A 485 -4.12 22.59 5.01
N VAL A 486 -3.53 21.81 4.09
CA VAL A 486 -2.41 20.91 4.41
C VAL A 486 -1.13 21.56 3.92
N ARG A 487 -0.25 21.89 4.86
CA ARG A 487 1.04 22.50 4.54
C ARG A 487 2.14 21.45 4.55
N ILE A 488 2.77 21.24 3.39
CA ILE A 488 3.85 20.27 3.25
C ILE A 488 5.17 21.03 3.17
N PHE A 489 6.08 20.71 4.07
CA PHE A 489 7.41 21.30 4.13
C PHE A 489 8.34 20.51 3.24
N LEU A 490 8.72 21.11 2.11
CA LEU A 490 9.75 20.58 1.23
C LEU A 490 10.80 21.67 1.04
N SER A 491 12.06 21.35 1.30
CA SER A 491 13.17 22.19 0.85
C SER A 491 13.28 22.07 -0.67
N GLN A 492 13.31 23.20 -1.36
CA GLN A 492 13.67 23.23 -2.78
C GLN A 492 15.14 22.77 -2.87
N PHE A 493 15.42 21.72 -3.64
CA PHE A 493 16.76 21.18 -3.87
C PHE A 493 17.29 21.59 -5.24
#